data_AF-A0A3D4NNR6-F1
#
_entry.id   AF-A0A3D4NNR6-F1
#
_cell.length_a   1.000
_cell.length_b   1.000
_cell.length_c   1.000
_cell.angle_alpha   90.00
_cell.angle_beta   90.00
_cell.angle_gamma   90.00
#
_symmetry.space_group_name_H-M   'P 1'
#
loop_
_entity.id
_entity.type
_entity.pdbx_description
1 polymer ?
#
loop_
_entity_poly.entity_id
_entity_poly.type
_entity_poly.pdbx_seq_one_letter_code
_entity_poly.pdbx_strand_id
1 'polypeptide(L)' 'MTATPMTSTEFEQALRAKGAYYHIHHPFHQAMYTGRASRAQIQGWVA' A
#
# COMPACT_ATOMS: atom_id res chain seq x y z
N MET A 1 12.84 26.79 -15.73
CA MET A 1 12.65 25.59 -16.56
C MET A 1 11.23 25.09 -16.33
N THR A 2 10.39 25.09 -17.37
CA THR A 2 9.04 24.51 -17.29
C THR A 2 9.14 23.00 -17.45
N ALA A 3 8.60 22.23 -16.52
CA ALA A 3 8.53 20.79 -16.64
C ALA A 3 7.56 20.40 -17.76
N THR A 4 7.97 19.47 -18.63
CA THR A 4 7.07 18.89 -19.63
C THR A 4 6.02 18.02 -18.93
N PRO A 5 4.71 18.21 -19.19
CA PRO A 5 3.68 17.34 -18.66
C PRO A 5 3.85 15.89 -19.12
N MET A 6 3.55 14.93 -18.24
CA MET A 6 3.54 13.52 -18.59
C MET A 6 2.47 13.23 -19.65
N THR A 7 2.74 12.26 -20.53
CA THR A 7 1.70 11.61 -21.32
C THR A 7 0.73 10.85 -20.41
N SER A 8 -0.46 10.52 -20.90
CA SER A 8 -1.45 9.75 -20.14
C SER A 8 -0.90 8.42 -19.63
N THR A 9 -0.12 7.70 -20.46
CA THR A 9 0.48 6.42 -20.10
C THR A 9 1.54 6.57 -18.99
N GLU A 10 2.42 7.57 -19.10
CA GLU A 10 3.42 7.86 -18.06
C GLU A 10 2.75 8.26 -16.74
N PHE A 11 1.68 9.04 -16.82
CA PHE A 11 0.93 9.44 -15.65
C PHE A 11 0.25 8.25 -14.97
N GLU A 12 -0.36 7.34 -15.73
CA GLU A 12 -0.92 6.09 -15.17
C GLU A 12 0.17 5.25 -14.47
N GLN A 13 1.33 5.09 -15.10
CA GLN A 13 2.45 4.37 -14.49
C GLN A 13 2.92 5.04 -13.19
N ALA A 14 3.00 6.38 -13.17
CA ALA A 14 3.34 7.14 -11.97
C ALA A 14 2.31 6.95 -10.84
N LEU A 15 1.02 6.86 -11.16
CA LEU A 15 -0.03 6.51 -10.20
C LEU A 15 0.16 5.09 -9.66
N ARG A 16 0.38 4.10 -10.53
CA ARG A 16 0.60 2.70 -10.12
C ARG A 16 1.86 2.52 -9.28
N ALA A 17 2.91 3.29 -9.55
CA ALA A 17 4.15 3.28 -8.78
C ALA A 17 3.94 3.67 -7.31
N LYS A 18 2.90 4.46 -6.99
CA LYS A 18 2.54 4.75 -5.58
C LYS A 18 2.05 3.53 -4.82
N GLY A 19 1.70 2.44 -5.52
CA GLY A 19 1.40 1.14 -4.90
C GLY A 19 2.51 0.61 -3.99
N ALA A 20 3.77 1.01 -4.23
CA ALA A 20 4.91 0.69 -3.35
C ALA A 20 4.73 1.19 -1.90
N TYR A 21 3.83 2.15 -1.67
CA TYR A 21 3.52 2.71 -0.35
C TYR A 21 2.16 2.25 0.19
N TYR A 22 1.52 1.27 -0.45
CA TYR A 22 0.23 0.76 -0.01
C TYR A 22 0.34 0.01 1.32
N HIS A 23 -0.75 -0.01 2.10
CA HIS A 23 -0.74 -0.56 3.46
C HIS A 23 -0.47 -2.07 3.55
N ILE A 24 -0.45 -2.77 2.41
CA ILE A 24 -0.13 -4.20 2.33
C ILE A 24 1.29 -4.48 2.83
N HIS A 25 2.16 -3.46 2.74
CA HIS A 25 3.54 -3.50 3.22
C HIS A 25 3.67 -3.16 4.70
N HIS A 26 2.60 -2.71 5.38
CA HIS A 26 2.67 -2.37 6.79
C HIS A 26 2.92 -3.63 7.65
N PRO A 27 3.79 -3.58 8.68
CA PRO A 27 4.11 -4.76 9.50
C PRO A 27 2.90 -5.44 10.12
N PHE A 28 1.88 -4.66 10.50
CA PHE A 28 0.63 -5.21 11.04
C PHE A 28 -0.13 -6.07 10.01
N HIS A 29 -0.24 -5.60 8.77
CA HIS A 29 -0.86 -6.37 7.68
C HIS A 29 -0.05 -7.65 7.41
N GLN A 30 1.28 -7.56 7.34
CA GLN A 30 2.15 -8.73 7.16
C GLN A 30 2.00 -9.76 8.30
N ALA A 31 1.87 -9.30 9.55
CA ALA A 31 1.64 -10.17 10.71
C ALA A 31 0.30 -10.91 10.61
N MET A 32 -0.76 -10.23 10.18
CA MET A 32 -2.05 -10.88 9.91
C MET A 32 -1.95 -11.90 8.77
N TYR A 33 -1.39 -11.50 7.62
CA TYR A 33 -1.25 -12.36 6.44
C TYR A 33 -0.42 -13.63 6.71
N THR A 34 0.64 -13.51 7.49
CA THR A 34 1.53 -14.64 7.84
C THR A 34 1.03 -15.49 9.00
N GLY A 35 -0.16 -15.21 9.54
CA GLY A 35 -0.73 -15.97 10.67
C GLY A 35 -0.04 -15.71 12.02
N ARG A 36 0.70 -14.61 12.15
CA ARG A 36 1.45 -14.24 13.37
C ARG A 36 0.71 -13.27 14.28
N ALA A 37 -0.36 -12.66 13.80
CA ALA A 37 -1.21 -11.79 14.62
C ALA A 37 -2.01 -12.61 15.64
N SER A 38 -2.09 -12.11 16.87
CA SER A 38 -2.95 -12.68 17.92
C SER A 38 -4.42 -12.47 17.62
N ARG A 39 -5.29 -13.28 18.25
CA ARG A 39 -6.76 -13.11 18.17
C ARG A 39 -7.20 -11.69 18.56
N ALA A 40 -6.63 -11.13 19.63
CA ALA A 40 -6.95 -9.78 20.08
C ALA A 40 -6.55 -8.70 19.06
N GLN A 41 -5.39 -8.84 18.41
CA GLN A 41 -4.96 -7.94 17.34
C GLN A 41 -5.89 -8.00 16.12
N ILE A 42 -6.30 -9.20 15.70
CA ILE A 42 -7.26 -9.37 14.59
C ILE A 42 -8.60 -8.73 14.95
N GLN A 43 -9.12 -8.98 16.16
CA GLN A 43 -10.36 -8.38 16.63
C GLN A 43 -10.29 -6.84 16.68
N GLY A 44 -9.18 -6.29 17.18
CA GLY A 44 -8.97 -4.84 17.22
C GLY A 44 -8.87 -4.19 15.85
N TRP A 45 -8.48 -4.94 14.80
CA TRP A 45 -8.45 -4.45 13.43
C TRP A 45 -9.81 -4.54 12.72
N VAL A 46 -10.61 -5.58 13.01
CA VAL A 46 -11.93 -5.78 12.40
C VAL A 46 -12.99 -4.81 12.95
N ALA A 47 -12.88 -4.45 14.23
CA ALA A 47 -13.92 -3.79 15.02
C ALA A 47 -14.49 -2.50 14.40
#